data_AF-A0A350BSG7-F1
#
_entry.id   AF-A0A350BSG7-F1
#
_cell.length_a   1.000
_cell.length_b   1.000
_cell.length_c   1.000
_cell.angle_alpha   90.00
_cell.angle_beta   90.00
_cell.angle_gamma   90.00
#
_symmetry.space_group_name_H-M   'P 1'
#
loop_
_entity.id
_entity.type
_entity.pdbx_description
1 polymer ?
#
loop_
_entity_poly.entity_id
_entity_poly.type
_entity_poly.pdbx_seq_one_letter_code
_entity_poly.pdbx_strand_id
1 'polypeptide(L)'
;VGAGPTDFFKVLELEDVAMATSGNYQNYYTVGGRLVGHTLDPRTGQPVISNLKSATILHDYCAVADAYATACMVVGLDKATKWIEGNKSLSAYFIYEEEGELKGVFVE
;
A
#
# COMPACT_ATOMS: atom_id res chain seq x y z
N VAL A 1 -4.10 17.35 -12.60
CA VAL A 1 -4.90 16.23 -13.18
C VAL A 1 -4.43 16.02 -14.60
N GLY A 2 -3.73 14.92 -14.88
CA GLY A 2 -3.02 14.73 -16.16
C GLY A 2 -2.49 13.32 -16.39
N ALA A 3 -3.00 12.31 -15.66
CA ALA A 3 -2.64 10.92 -15.93
C ALA A 3 -3.49 10.38 -17.09
N GLY A 4 -2.83 9.88 -18.13
CA GLY A 4 -3.42 9.18 -19.25
C GLY A 4 -3.65 7.68 -18.97
N PRO A 5 -4.40 6.98 -19.83
CA PRO A 5 -4.73 5.56 -19.67
C PRO A 5 -3.53 4.60 -19.73
N THR A 6 -2.34 5.10 -20.05
CA THR A 6 -1.08 4.35 -20.14
C THR A 6 -0.08 4.73 -19.05
N ASP A 7 -0.46 5.63 -18.13
CA ASP A 7 0.43 6.11 -17.08
C ASP A 7 0.41 5.12 -15.91
N PHE A 8 1.13 4.01 -16.10
CA PHE A 8 1.30 2.97 -15.11
C PHE A 8 2.61 3.16 -14.34
N PHE A 9 2.57 2.93 -13.03
CA PHE A 9 3.79 2.76 -12.24
C PHE A 9 4.53 1.48 -12.59
N LYS A 10 3.77 0.38 -12.74
CA LYS A 10 4.30 -0.94 -13.04
C LYS A 10 3.21 -1.80 -13.67
N VAL A 11 3.61 -2.61 -14.65
CA VAL A 11 2.83 -3.72 -15.19
C VAL A 11 3.47 -5.00 -14.67
N LEU A 12 2.66 -5.88 -14.10
CA LEU A 12 3.08 -7.18 -13.59
C LEU A 12 2.36 -8.27 -14.38
N GLU A 13 3.12 -9.24 -14.87
CA GLU A 13 2.57 -10.48 -15.41
C GLU A 13 2.28 -11.44 -14.25
N LEU A 14 1.13 -12.09 -14.26
CA LEU A 14 0.67 -12.98 -13.20
C LEU A 14 0.41 -14.38 -13.79
N GLU A 15 0.96 -15.40 -13.14
CA GLU A 15 0.71 -16.81 -13.42
C GLU A 15 0.48 -17.52 -12.08
N ASP A 16 -0.69 -18.14 -11.91
CA ASP A 16 -1.09 -18.89 -10.69
C ASP A 16 -0.87 -18.17 -9.34
N VAL A 17 -0.96 -16.84 -9.33
CA VAL A 17 -0.78 -16.00 -8.14
C VAL A 17 -1.96 -15.04 -7.96
N ALA A 18 -2.35 -14.80 -6.70
CA ALA A 18 -3.35 -13.80 -6.37
C ALA A 18 -2.70 -12.44 -6.07
N MET A 19 -3.41 -11.36 -6.38
CA MET A 19 -2.96 -9.99 -6.14
C MET A 19 -4.09 -9.18 -5.50
N ALA A 20 -3.75 -8.39 -4.48
CA ALA A 20 -4.69 -7.47 -3.83
C ALA A 20 -4.01 -6.12 -3.56
N THR A 21 -4.76 -5.04 -3.67
CA THR A 21 -4.24 -3.68 -3.50
C THR A 21 -5.04 -2.92 -2.46
N SER A 22 -4.35 -2.36 -1.48
CA SER A 22 -4.88 -1.35 -0.56
C SER A 22 -4.24 -0.01 -0.87
N GLY A 23 -5.04 1.02 -1.09
CA GLY A 23 -4.57 2.36 -1.40
C GLY A 23 -5.19 3.41 -0.49
N ASN A 24 -4.48 4.53 -0.29
CA ASN A 24 -5.04 5.69 0.39
C ASN A 24 -5.08 6.97 -0.46
N TYR A 25 -5.07 6.79 -1.78
CA TYR A 25 -4.98 7.84 -2.79
C TYR A 25 -6.03 8.95 -2.75
N GLN A 26 -7.20 8.76 -2.12
CA GLN A 26 -8.32 9.69 -2.33
C GLN A 26 -9.15 10.08 -1.11
N ASN A 27 -8.92 9.56 0.10
CA ASN A 27 -9.81 9.85 1.23
C ASN A 27 -9.06 10.25 2.49
N TYR A 28 -8.76 11.54 2.59
CA TYR A 28 -8.49 12.21 3.85
C TYR A 28 -9.48 13.35 4.04
N TYR A 29 -10.23 13.32 5.13
CA TYR A 29 -11.19 14.36 5.49
C TYR A 29 -10.66 15.15 6.68
N THR A 30 -10.75 16.48 6.62
CA THR A 30 -10.45 17.32 7.78
C THR A 30 -11.73 17.51 8.60
N VAL A 31 -11.80 16.91 9.78
CA VAL A 31 -12.92 17.10 10.72
C VAL A 31 -12.39 17.82 11.96
N GLY A 32 -12.86 19.06 12.20
CA GLY A 32 -12.46 19.84 13.38
C GLY A 32 -10.95 20.16 13.45
N GLY A 33 -10.27 20.27 12.30
CA GLY A 33 -8.83 20.52 12.22
C GLY A 33 -7.94 19.28 12.33
N ARG A 34 -8.51 18.07 12.39
CA ARG A 34 -7.77 16.79 12.37
C ARG A 34 -7.97 16.06 11.04
N LEU A 35 -6.87 15.56 10.48
CA LEU A 35 -6.87 14.73 9.27
C LEU A 35 -7.36 13.33 9.61
N VAL A 36 -8.41 12.87 8.93
CA VAL A 36 -9.00 11.53 9.09
C VAL A 36 -8.82 10.75 7.79
N GLY A 37 -7.85 9.81 7.79
CA GLY A 37 -7.72 8.78 6.76
C GLY A 37 -8.67 7.59 7.00
N HIS A 38 -8.99 6.83 5.96
CA HIS A 38 -9.84 5.62 6.01
C HIS A 38 -9.19 4.39 6.63
N THR A 39 -7.87 4.39 6.81
CA THR A 39 -7.15 3.32 7.51
C THR A 39 -6.86 3.76 8.93
N LEU A 40 -7.43 3.05 9.91
CA LEU A 40 -7.19 3.26 11.33
C LEU A 40 -6.10 2.31 11.83
N ASP A 41 -5.21 2.81 12.68
CA ASP A 41 -4.30 1.98 13.44
C ASP A 41 -5.06 1.38 14.64
N PRO A 42 -5.30 0.06 14.68
CA PRO A 42 -6.06 -0.56 15.77
C PRO A 42 -5.36 -0.44 17.14
N ARG A 43 -4.06 -0.15 17.18
CA ARG A 43 -3.30 0.05 18.44
C ARG A 43 -3.61 1.37 19.10
N THR A 44 -3.98 2.39 18.31
CA THR A 44 -4.17 3.77 18.80
C THR A 44 -5.60 4.28 18.56
N GLY A 45 -6.38 3.60 17.71
CA GLY A 45 -7.66 4.06 17.21
C GLY A 45 -7.57 5.31 16.34
N GLN A 46 -6.36 5.72 15.93
CA GLN A 46 -6.13 6.94 15.16
C GLN A 46 -5.94 6.62 13.68
N PRO A 47 -6.27 7.56 12.77
CA PRO A 47 -5.94 7.43 11.36
C PRO A 47 -4.44 7.31 11.13
N VAL A 48 -4.05 6.43 10.20
CA VAL A 48 -2.66 6.30 9.76
C VAL A 48 -2.36 7.38 8.74
N ILE A 49 -1.44 8.28 9.09
CA ILE A 49 -0.87 9.24 8.16
C ILE A 49 0.49 8.68 7.75
N SER A 50 0.58 8.19 6.51
CA SER A 50 1.80 7.62 5.96
C SER A 50 2.09 8.22 4.58
N ASN A 51 3.37 8.25 4.22
CA ASN A 51 3.79 8.53 2.85
C ASN A 51 3.53 7.34 1.91
N LEU A 52 3.26 6.14 2.44
CA LEU A 52 2.79 4.99 1.65
C LEU A 52 1.39 5.27 1.10
N LYS A 53 1.28 5.28 -0.23
CA LYS A 53 0.05 5.57 -0.97
C LYS A 53 -0.69 4.34 -1.47
N SER A 54 0.06 3.26 -1.74
CA SER A 54 -0.47 1.96 -2.15
C SER A 54 0.42 0.83 -1.66
N ALA A 55 -0.23 -0.27 -1.27
CA ALA A 55 0.36 -1.56 -1.09
C ALA A 55 -0.37 -2.57 -1.97
N THR A 56 0.32 -3.05 -3.01
CA THR A 56 -0.12 -4.19 -3.82
C THR A 56 0.67 -5.41 -3.38
N ILE A 57 -0.02 -6.47 -2.94
CA ILE A 57 0.61 -7.69 -2.44
C ILE A 57 0.28 -8.84 -3.39
N LEU A 58 1.28 -9.69 -3.63
CA LEU A 58 1.17 -10.95 -4.36
C LEU A 58 1.36 -12.12 -3.39
N HIS A 59 0.50 -13.13 -3.51
CA HIS A 59 0.55 -14.36 -2.72
C HIS A 59 -0.29 -15.45 -3.40
N ASP A 60 -0.04 -16.72 -3.10
CA ASP A 60 -0.83 -17.86 -3.62
C ASP A 60 -2.32 -17.81 -3.23
N TYR A 61 -2.64 -17.06 -2.18
CA TYR A 61 -3.98 -16.97 -1.59
C TYR A 61 -4.44 -15.52 -1.52
N CYS A 62 -5.54 -15.21 -2.22
CA CYS A 62 -6.10 -13.85 -2.30
C CYS A 62 -6.42 -13.23 -0.93
N ALA A 63 -6.98 -14.03 0.00
CA ALA A 63 -7.30 -13.55 1.34
C ALA A 63 -6.04 -13.13 2.13
N VAL A 64 -4.91 -13.79 1.88
CA VAL A 64 -3.62 -13.43 2.51
C VAL A 64 -3.08 -12.15 1.88
N ALA A 65 -3.11 -12.05 0.54
CA ALA A 65 -2.71 -10.83 -0.16
C ALA A 65 -3.50 -9.61 0.33
N ASP A 66 -4.82 -9.73 0.45
CA ASP A 66 -5.71 -8.65 0.90
C ASP A 66 -5.43 -8.23 2.36
N ALA A 67 -5.26 -9.22 3.25
CA ALA A 67 -4.91 -8.97 4.65
C ALA A 67 -3.56 -8.24 4.77
N TYR A 68 -2.54 -8.68 4.02
CA TYR A 68 -1.23 -8.03 4.02
C TYR A 68 -1.28 -6.65 3.38
N ALA A 69 -2.07 -6.43 2.32
CA ALA A 69 -2.21 -5.13 1.69
C ALA A 69 -2.71 -4.10 2.72
N THR A 70 -3.75 -4.45 3.47
CA THR A 70 -4.28 -3.59 4.56
C THR A 70 -3.25 -3.42 5.68
N ALA A 71 -2.61 -4.49 6.13
CA ALA A 71 -1.65 -4.44 7.23
C ALA A 71 -0.41 -3.60 6.89
N CYS A 72 0.10 -3.69 5.66
CA CYS A 72 1.20 -2.87 5.14
C CYS A 72 0.83 -1.38 5.15
N MET A 73 -0.39 -1.03 4.74
CA MET A 73 -0.89 0.36 4.83
C MET A 73 -0.93 0.86 6.28
N VAL A 74 -1.22 -0.01 7.26
CA VAL A 74 -1.23 0.36 8.68
C VAL A 74 0.18 0.59 9.22
N VAL A 75 1.13 -0.28 8.87
CA VAL A 75 2.49 -0.22 9.45
C VAL A 75 3.43 0.75 8.75
N GLY A 76 3.10 1.17 7.52
CA GLY A 76 3.90 2.08 6.71
C GLY A 76 5.06 1.40 5.98
N LEU A 77 5.68 2.14 5.05
CA LEU A 77 6.64 1.63 4.07
C LEU A 77 7.80 0.85 4.72
N ASP A 78 8.57 1.45 5.63
CA ASP A 78 9.78 0.83 6.19
C ASP A 78 9.51 -0.53 6.86
N LYS A 79 8.42 -0.62 7.62
CA LYS A 79 8.06 -1.86 8.32
C LYS A 79 7.41 -2.87 7.37
N ALA A 80 6.62 -2.40 6.42
CA ALA A 80 6.07 -3.24 5.36
C ALA A 80 7.19 -3.89 4.54
N THR A 81 8.17 -3.11 4.06
CA THR A 81 9.34 -3.63 3.32
C THR A 81 10.04 -4.75 4.08
N LYS A 82 10.34 -4.55 5.37
CA LYS A 82 10.96 -5.58 6.22
C LYS A 82 10.10 -6.84 6.39
N TRP A 83 8.78 -6.70 6.40
CA TRP A 83 7.87 -7.85 6.47
C TRP A 83 7.90 -8.68 5.19
N ILE A 84 7.96 -8.02 4.04
CA ILE A 84 8.02 -8.69 2.74
C ILE A 84 9.38 -9.36 2.56
N GLU A 85 10.50 -8.63 2.73
CA GLU A 85 11.87 -9.19 2.65
C GLU A 85 12.11 -10.37 3.62
N GLY A 86 11.38 -10.39 4.74
CA GLY A 86 11.44 -11.45 5.75
C GLY A 86 10.60 -12.67 5.43
N ASN A 87 9.76 -12.64 4.39
CA ASN A 87 8.81 -13.71 4.07
C ASN A 87 8.80 -14.03 2.56
N LYS A 88 9.50 -15.11 2.20
CA LYS A 88 9.63 -15.61 0.83
C LYS A 88 8.32 -16.00 0.11
N SER A 89 7.19 -16.05 0.83
CA SER A 89 5.88 -16.31 0.22
C SER A 89 5.17 -15.03 -0.25
N LEU A 90 5.70 -13.86 0.07
CA LEU A 90 5.11 -12.57 -0.25
C LEU A 90 6.02 -11.81 -1.21
N SER A 91 5.40 -11.21 -2.23
CA SER A 91 6.00 -10.12 -2.99
C SER A 91 5.08 -8.90 -2.89
N ALA A 92 5.64 -7.70 -3.03
CA ALA A 92 4.86 -6.47 -2.94
C ALA A 92 5.34 -5.42 -3.93
N TYR A 93 4.39 -4.63 -4.42
CA TYR A 93 4.66 -3.36 -5.08
C TYR A 93 4.07 -2.22 -4.24
N PHE A 94 4.95 -1.38 -3.72
CA PHE A 94 4.57 -0.20 -2.94
C PHE A 94 4.67 1.05 -3.80
N ILE A 95 3.67 1.92 -3.69
CA ILE A 95 3.75 3.28 -4.22
C ILE A 95 3.70 4.23 -3.04
N TYR A 96 4.65 5.15 -2.96
CA TYR A 96 4.81 6.07 -1.85
C TYR A 96 5.20 7.46 -2.35
N GLU A 97 5.03 8.46 -1.51
CA GLU A 97 5.42 9.83 -1.80
C GLU A 97 6.74 10.16 -1.09
N GLU A 98 7.66 10.78 -1.82
CA GLU A 98 8.93 11.28 -1.29
C GLU A 98 9.22 12.62 -1.97
N GLU A 99 9.47 13.67 -1.17
CA GLU A 99 9.74 15.03 -1.65
C GLU A 99 8.66 15.61 -2.59
N GLY A 100 7.41 15.15 -2.46
CA GLY A 100 6.29 15.59 -3.30
C GLY A 100 6.16 14.82 -4.63
N GLU A 101 7.02 13.82 -4.86
CA GLU A 101 6.94 12.94 -6.02
C GLU A 101 6.46 11.55 -5.61
N LEU A 102 5.62 10.94 -6.44
CA LEU A 102 5.23 9.54 -6.25
C LEU A 102 6.31 8.62 -6.83
N LYS A 103 6.75 7.65 -6.04
CA LYS A 103 7.73 6.62 -6.39
C LYS A 103 7.12 5.25 -6.19
N GLY A 104 7.62 4.27 -6.95
CA GLY A 104 7.20 2.88 -6.87
C GLY A 104 8.39 1.95 -6.62
N VAL A 105 8.21 0.96 -5.76
CA VAL A 105 9.24 -0.04 -5.45
C VAL A 105 8.63 -1.43 -5.39
N PHE A 106 9.33 -2.40 -5.97
CA PHE A 106 8.99 -3.82 -5.86
C PHE A 106 9.91 -4.47 -4.81
N VAL A 107 9.34 -5.32 -3.95
CA VAL A 107 10.01 -5.94 -2.80
C VAL A 107 9.63 -7.42 -2.76
N GLU A 108 10.60 -8.29 -2.47
CA GLU A 108 10.48 -9.76 -2.33
C GLU A 108 11.39 -10.29 -1.23
#